data_AF-A0A1E4U2L3-F1
#
_entry.id   AF-A0A1E4U2L3-F1
#
_cell.length_a   1.000
_cell.length_b   1.000
_cell.length_c   1.000
_cell.angle_alpha   90.00
_cell.angle_beta   90.00
_cell.angle_gamma   90.00
#
_symmetry.space_group_name_H-M   'P 1'
#
loop_
_entity.id
_entity.type
_entity.pdbx_description
1 polymer ?
#
loop_
_entity_poly.entity_id
_entity_poly.type
_entity_poly.pdbx_seq_one_letter_code
_entity_poly.pdbx_strand_id
1 'polypeptide(L)'
;MESYHGLILTPRDAIVLLEAARVGLIPKITRRLSEFERQKVIRNGSVFIWDESESGMKRWTDGKSWSASRVSGSFLIYKEME
;
A
#
# COMPACT_ATOMS: atom_id res chain seq x y z
N MET A 1 -3.52 -7.74 -7.61
CA MET A 1 -3.44 -6.52 -8.44
C MET A 1 -2.84 -5.44 -7.57
N GLU A 2 -1.87 -4.69 -8.07
CA GLU A 2 -1.31 -3.51 -7.39
C GLU A 2 -1.95 -2.24 -7.98
N SER A 3 -2.03 -1.15 -7.19
CA SER A 3 -2.58 0.13 -7.65
C SER A 3 -1.59 0.85 -8.57
N TYR A 4 -0.30 0.73 -8.25
CA TYR A 4 0.79 1.34 -8.99
C TYR A 4 2.08 0.55 -8.75
N HIS A 5 3.05 0.67 -9.66
CA HIS A 5 4.39 0.09 -9.51
C HIS A 5 5.46 1.17 -9.69
N GLY A 6 6.16 1.50 -8.59
CA GLY A 6 7.20 2.52 -8.57
C GLY A 6 7.59 2.92 -7.15
N LEU A 7 8.27 4.06 -6.99
CA LEU A 7 8.74 4.57 -5.71
C LEU A 7 7.93 5.80 -5.29
N ILE A 8 7.58 5.87 -4.01
CA ILE A 8 6.96 7.05 -3.38
C ILE A 8 8.04 7.72 -2.55
N LEU A 9 8.56 8.85 -3.03
CA LEU A 9 9.68 9.55 -2.37
C LEU A 9 9.19 10.74 -1.57
N THR A 10 8.10 11.37 -2.00
CA THR A 10 7.57 12.58 -1.41
C THR A 10 6.08 12.47 -1.10
N PRO A 11 5.54 13.27 -0.16
CA PRO A 11 4.11 13.35 0.06
C PRO A 11 3.33 13.74 -1.20
N ARG A 12 3.94 14.50 -2.13
CA ARG A 12 3.32 14.90 -3.39
C ARG A 12 3.07 13.69 -4.30
N ASP A 13 4.02 12.75 -4.36
CA ASP A 13 3.85 11.50 -5.14
C ASP A 13 2.65 10.71 -4.62
N ALA A 14 2.52 10.61 -3.28
CA ALA A 14 1.39 9.94 -2.65
C ALA A 14 0.06 10.64 -2.98
N ILE A 15 -0.02 11.97 -2.90
CA ILE A 15 -1.24 12.74 -3.20
C ILE A 15 -1.67 12.53 -4.66
N VAL A 16 -0.74 12.54 -5.62
CA VAL A 16 -1.06 12.31 -7.03
C VAL A 16 -1.68 10.93 -7.24
N LEU A 17 -1.11 9.89 -6.63
CA LEU A 17 -1.67 8.53 -6.75
C LEU A 17 -3.00 8.39 -6.02
N LEU A 18 -3.17 9.03 -4.86
CA LEU A 18 -4.46 9.04 -4.14
C LEU A 18 -5.56 9.69 -5.00
N GLU A 19 -5.27 10.81 -5.66
CA GLU A 19 -6.21 11.45 -6.57
C GLU A 19 -6.52 10.57 -7.78
N ALA A 20 -5.51 9.98 -8.41
CA ALA A 20 -5.70 9.06 -9.54
C ALA A 20 -6.58 7.85 -9.16
N ALA A 21 -6.41 7.31 -7.95
CA ALA A 21 -7.25 6.24 -7.41
C ALA A 21 -8.68 6.72 -7.11
N ARG A 22 -8.83 7.95 -6.61
CA ARG A 22 -10.14 8.56 -6.31
C ARG A 22 -10.99 8.77 -7.57
N VAL A 23 -10.37 9.20 -8.67
CA VAL A 23 -11.06 9.40 -9.96
C VAL A 23 -11.13 8.14 -10.83
N GLY A 24 -10.60 7.00 -10.35
CA GLY A 24 -10.69 5.70 -11.03
C GLY A 24 -9.69 5.50 -12.18
N LEU A 25 -8.62 6.29 -12.27
CA LEU A 25 -7.56 6.11 -13.26
C LEU A 25 -6.65 4.92 -12.94
N ILE A 26 -6.52 4.57 -11.66
CA ILE A 26 -5.79 3.40 -11.18
C ILE A 26 -6.65 2.60 -10.20
N PRO A 27 -6.46 1.28 -10.07
CA PRO A 27 -7.33 0.46 -9.24
C PRO A 27 -7.07 0.69 -7.75
N LYS A 28 -8.15 0.64 -6.96
CA LYS A 28 -8.08 0.53 -5.49
C LYS A 28 -8.20 -0.92 -5.05
N ILE A 29 -7.61 -1.24 -3.91
CA ILE A 29 -7.87 -2.48 -3.20
C ILE A 29 -9.20 -2.34 -2.46
N THR A 30 -10.17 -3.16 -2.81
CA THR A 30 -11.53 -3.14 -2.26
C THR A 30 -11.81 -4.30 -1.28
N ARG A 31 -10.81 -5.15 -1.02
CA ARG A 31 -10.88 -6.24 -0.04
C ARG A 31 -9.49 -6.70 0.38
N ARG A 32 -9.40 -7.47 1.45
CA ARG A 32 -8.13 -8.12 1.84
C ARG A 32 -7.64 -9.06 0.74
N LEU A 33 -6.32 -9.05 0.54
CA LEU A 33 -5.65 -10.02 -0.32
C LEU A 33 -5.63 -11.39 0.34
N SER A 34 -5.88 -12.43 -0.45
CA SER A 34 -5.62 -13.81 -0.06
C SER A 34 -4.12 -14.05 0.11
N GLU A 35 -3.74 -15.12 0.81
CA GLU A 35 -2.33 -15.49 0.98
C GLU A 35 -1.61 -15.66 -0.37
N PHE A 36 -2.27 -16.33 -1.31
CA PHE A 36 -1.75 -16.53 -2.67
C PHE A 36 -1.56 -15.21 -3.43
N GLU A 37 -2.51 -14.28 -3.31
CA GLU A 37 -2.38 -12.96 -3.93
C GLU A 37 -1.18 -12.20 -3.34
N ARG A 38 -1.02 -12.21 -2.01
CA ARG A 38 0.09 -11.54 -1.32
C ARG A 38 1.45 -12.03 -1.83
N GLN A 39 1.64 -13.34 -1.90
CA GLN A 39 2.89 -13.95 -2.38
C GLN A 39 3.26 -13.52 -3.81
N LYS A 40 2.26 -13.26 -4.65
CA LYS A 40 2.47 -12.87 -6.05
C LYS A 40 2.70 -11.38 -6.25
N VAL A 41 2.00 -10.54 -5.49
CA VAL A 41 1.89 -9.10 -5.80
C VAL A 41 2.66 -8.22 -4.84
N ILE A 42 3.08 -8.70 -3.68
CA ILE A 42 3.84 -7.89 -2.71
C ILE A 42 5.33 -8.07 -2.98
N ARG A 43 5.88 -7.10 -3.71
CA ARG A 43 7.29 -7.06 -4.11
C ARG A 43 7.80 -5.62 -4.08
N ASN A 44 9.10 -5.46 -4.28
CA ASN A 44 9.69 -4.13 -4.39
C ASN A 44 8.96 -3.30 -5.47
N GLY A 45 8.60 -2.07 -5.12
CA GLY A 45 7.88 -1.14 -6.00
C GLY A 45 6.35 -1.26 -5.97
N SER A 46 5.78 -2.29 -5.34
CA SER A 46 4.33 -2.45 -5.29
C SER A 46 3.66 -1.42 -4.37
N VAL A 47 2.68 -0.69 -4.91
CA VAL A 47 1.89 0.31 -4.18
C VAL A 47 0.43 -0.11 -4.15
N PHE A 48 -0.17 -0.09 -2.95
CA PHE A 48 -1.56 -0.46 -2.71
C PHE A 48 -2.30 0.72 -2.09
N ILE A 49 -3.41 1.11 -2.72
CA ILE A 49 -4.28 2.19 -2.25
C ILE A 49 -5.65 1.60 -1.95
N TRP A 50 -6.21 1.90 -0.79
CA TRP A 50 -7.54 1.46 -0.40
C TRP A 50 -8.29 2.57 0.33
N ASP A 51 -9.62 2.50 0.26
CA ASP A 51 -10.51 3.28 1.11
C ASP A 51 -10.99 2.40 2.27
N GLU A 52 -10.96 2.91 3.50
CA GLU A 52 -11.32 2.13 4.71
C GLU A 52 -12.78 1.68 4.68
N SER A 53 -13.69 2.54 4.22
CA SER A 53 -15.13 2.26 4.19
C SER A 53 -15.48 1.25 3.11
N GLU A 54 -14.90 1.42 1.91
CA GLU A 54 -15.14 0.54 0.76
C GLU A 54 -14.56 -0.86 0.98
N SER A 55 -13.35 -0.94 1.56
CA SER A 55 -12.66 -2.22 1.75
C SER A 55 -12.94 -2.92 3.08
N GLY A 56 -13.45 -2.19 4.06
CA GLY A 56 -13.53 -2.63 5.47
C GLY A 56 -12.16 -2.83 6.13
N MET A 57 -11.07 -2.37 5.51
CA MET A 57 -9.70 -2.55 6.01
C MET A 57 -9.21 -1.31 6.79
N LYS A 58 -9.15 -1.43 8.12
CA LYS A 58 -8.54 -0.41 8.99
C LYS A 58 -7.01 -0.43 9.02
N ARG A 59 -6.43 -1.59 8.69
CA ARG A 59 -4.98 -1.84 8.71
C ARG A 59 -4.62 -2.79 7.57
N TRP A 60 -3.49 -2.49 6.93
CA TRP A 60 -2.83 -3.37 5.99
C TRP A 60 -2.24 -4.59 6.70
N THR A 61 -2.32 -5.77 6.07
CA THR A 61 -1.75 -7.02 6.56
C THR A 61 -1.22 -7.82 5.37
N ASP A 62 0.08 -7.99 5.28
CA ASP A 62 0.75 -8.72 4.20
C ASP A 62 1.33 -10.07 4.63
N GLY A 63 1.33 -10.37 5.93
CA GLY A 63 1.87 -11.63 6.46
C GLY A 63 3.38 -11.64 6.64
N LYS A 64 4.06 -10.48 6.48
CA LYS A 64 5.49 -10.34 6.77
C LYS A 64 5.73 -9.86 8.21
N SER A 65 6.90 -10.18 8.74
CA SER A 65 7.40 -9.67 10.01
C SER A 65 8.05 -8.30 9.81
N TRP A 66 7.52 -7.27 10.48
CA TRP A 66 7.99 -5.89 10.33
C TRP A 66 8.57 -5.35 11.64
N SER A 67 9.60 -4.52 11.53
CA SER A 67 10.15 -3.76 12.66
C SER A 67 9.11 -2.82 13.29
N ALA A 68 9.43 -2.27 14.47
CA ALA A 68 8.70 -1.11 14.98
C ALA A 68 8.76 0.07 13.98
N SER A 69 7.72 0.90 13.97
CA SER A 69 7.63 2.03 13.05
C SER A 69 8.74 3.07 13.27
N ARG A 70 9.13 3.73 12.19
CA ARG A 70 9.99 4.92 12.19
C ARG A 70 9.28 6.02 11.40
N VAL A 71 9.21 7.21 11.98
CA VAL A 71 8.63 8.38 11.31
C VAL A 71 9.67 8.98 10.36
N SER A 72 9.27 9.24 9.13
CA SER A 72 10.07 9.98 8.14
C SER A 72 9.15 10.96 7.41
N GLY A 73 9.17 12.23 7.84
CA GLY A 73 8.22 13.23 7.38
C GLY A 73 6.78 12.76 7.60
N SER A 74 6.00 12.69 6.52
CA SER A 74 4.60 12.22 6.54
C SER A 74 4.44 10.70 6.44
N PHE A 75 5.53 9.93 6.42
CA PHE A 75 5.51 8.48 6.23
C PHE A 75 5.90 7.71 7.50
N LEU A 76 5.32 6.52 7.63
CA LEU A 76 5.81 5.49 8.53
C LEU A 76 6.62 4.46 7.73
N ILE A 77 7.84 4.22 8.16
CA ILE A 77 8.77 3.28 7.54
C ILE A 77 8.93 2.07 8.46
N TYR A 78 8.93 0.89 7.85
CA TYR A 78 9.11 -0.40 8.48
C TYR A 78 10.21 -1.14 7.71
N LYS A 79 11.06 -1.89 8.43
CA LYS A 79 12.04 -2.79 7.83
C LYS A 79 11.55 -4.23 8.00
N GLU A 80 11.61 -5.02 6.94
CA GLU A 80 11.31 -6.45 7.02
C GLU A 80 12.35 -7.13 7.92
N MET A 81 11.86 -7.97 8.82
CA MET A 81 12.68 -8.76 9.75
C MET A 81 12.88 -10.16 9.18
N GLU A 82 14.03 -10.78 9.47
CA GLU A 82 14.23 -12.22 9.24
C GLU A 82 13.29 -13.07 10.11
#